data_AF-A0A5D3FYB2-F1
#
_entry.id   AF-A0A5D3FYB2-F1
#
_cell.length_a   1.000
_cell.length_b   1.000
_cell.length_c   1.000
_cell.angle_alpha   90.00
_cell.angle_beta   90.00
_cell.angle_gamma   90.00
#
_symmetry.space_group_name_H-M   'P 1'
#
loop_
_entity.id
_entity.type
_entity.pdbx_description
1 polymer ?
#
loop_
_entity_poly.entity_id
_entity_poly.type
_entity_poly.pdbx_seq_one_letter_code
_entity_poly.pdbx_strand_id
1 'polypeptide(L)'
;MATPEPPSQQVNEDQDQLLVAALGHAWSYYDTRLSRGLQVLNYFLIATAILATAYVSALNNGNDVVAALVAATGIPLSLITFAVGYQQRRLATVGELALVEIQDRLAIKLGLNSFRMAAPLPRWAPRFIPSYIAFLLALALSIAATAYALAR
;
A
#
# COMPACT_ATOMS: atom_id res chain seq x y z
N MET A 1 -10.65 53.70 -0.91
CA MET A 1 -10.91 53.49 0.54
C MET A 1 -11.59 52.14 0.63
N ALA A 2 -10.82 51.08 0.94
CA ALA A 2 -11.39 49.73 1.05
C ALA A 2 -12.25 49.69 2.32
N THR A 3 -13.55 49.45 2.16
CA THR A 3 -14.43 49.15 3.29
C THR A 3 -13.93 47.86 3.92
N PRO A 4 -13.56 47.85 5.22
CA PRO A 4 -13.16 46.63 5.90
C PRO A 4 -14.31 45.62 5.80
N GLU A 5 -14.03 44.44 5.28
CA GLU A 5 -15.02 43.36 5.19
C GLU A 5 -15.56 43.04 6.59
N PRO A 6 -16.85 42.68 6.70
CA PRO A 6 -17.45 42.35 7.98
C PRO A 6 -16.70 41.14 8.59
N PRO A 7 -16.42 41.16 9.91
CA PRO A 7 -15.57 40.16 10.57
C PRO A 7 -16.06 38.72 10.40
N SER A 8 -17.34 38.51 10.12
CA SER A 8 -17.92 37.19 9.83
C SER A 8 -17.51 36.61 8.47
N GLN A 9 -17.25 37.45 7.47
CA GLN A 9 -16.92 37.01 6.11
C GLN A 9 -15.46 36.56 6.03
N GLN A 10 -14.57 37.33 6.65
CA GLN A 10 -13.14 37.04 6.76
C GLN A 10 -12.86 35.73 7.55
N VAL A 11 -13.58 35.51 8.66
CA VAL A 11 -13.48 34.26 9.46
C VAL A 11 -13.92 33.03 8.67
N ASN A 12 -14.93 33.15 7.79
CA ASN A 12 -15.40 32.04 6.98
C ASN A 12 -14.40 31.67 5.88
N GLU A 13 -13.78 32.66 5.24
CA GLU A 13 -12.74 32.47 4.23
C GLU A 13 -11.49 31.81 4.82
N ASP A 14 -11.04 32.26 6.00
CA ASP A 14 -9.91 31.66 6.71
C ASP A 14 -10.18 30.18 7.05
N GLN A 15 -11.40 29.86 7.49
CA GLN A 15 -11.81 28.48 7.76
C GLN A 15 -11.82 27.61 6.50
N ASP A 16 -12.27 28.15 5.36
CA ASP A 16 -12.27 27.42 4.09
C ASP A 16 -10.86 27.12 3.59
N GLN A 17 -9.95 28.09 3.71
CA GLN A 17 -8.54 27.87 3.38
C GLN A 17 -7.89 26.80 4.26
N LEU A 18 -8.19 26.78 5.56
CA LEU A 18 -7.71 25.74 6.47
C LEU A 18 -8.24 24.35 6.13
N LEU A 19 -9.52 24.24 5.72
CA LEU A 19 -10.11 22.96 5.31
C LEU A 19 -9.48 22.43 4.01
N VAL A 20 -9.24 23.30 3.02
CA VAL A 20 -8.58 22.93 1.77
C VAL A 20 -7.12 22.50 2.03
N ALA A 21 -6.40 23.22 2.90
CA ALA A 21 -5.04 22.85 3.29
C ALA A 21 -4.99 21.50 4.01
N ALA A 22 -5.93 21.25 4.94
CA ALA A 22 -6.04 19.98 5.64
C ALA A 22 -6.36 18.81 4.69
N LEU A 23 -7.26 19.02 3.72
CA LEU A 23 -7.57 18.02 2.69
C LEU A 23 -6.34 17.71 1.83
N GLY A 24 -5.62 18.74 1.36
CA GLY A 24 -4.41 18.56 0.57
C GLY A 24 -3.33 17.80 1.32
N HIS A 25 -3.17 18.08 2.63
CA HIS A 25 -2.25 17.34 3.48
C HIS A 25 -2.65 15.88 3.65
N ALA A 26 -3.93 15.61 3.96
CA ALA A 26 -4.44 14.25 4.13
C ALA A 26 -4.32 13.43 2.83
N TRP A 27 -4.59 14.06 1.68
CA TRP A 27 -4.43 13.44 0.36
C TRP A 27 -2.97 13.09 0.07
N SER A 28 -2.06 14.05 0.25
CA SER A 28 -0.63 13.83 0.06
C SER A 28 -0.10 12.70 0.96
N TYR A 29 -0.56 12.64 2.21
CA TYR A 29 -0.21 11.56 3.12
C TYR A 29 -0.71 10.20 2.63
N TYR A 30 -1.96 10.12 2.18
CA TYR A 30 -2.55 8.90 1.64
C TYR A 30 -1.83 8.42 0.36
N ASP A 31 -1.64 9.30 -0.60
CA ASP A 31 -0.99 9.02 -1.88
C ASP A 31 0.46 8.53 -1.70
N THR A 32 1.22 9.21 -0.84
CA THR A 32 2.60 8.81 -0.51
C THR A 32 2.65 7.38 0.03
N ARG A 33 1.67 6.97 0.85
CA ARG A 33 1.62 5.61 1.43
C ARG A 33 1.23 4.56 0.40
N LEU A 34 0.29 4.87 -0.48
CA LEU A 34 -0.09 4.02 -1.61
C LEU A 34 1.07 3.80 -2.59
N SER A 35 1.71 4.90 -3.00
CA SER A 35 2.85 4.88 -3.92
C SER A 35 4.01 4.05 -3.37
N ARG A 36 4.37 4.24 -2.09
CA ARG A 36 5.37 3.40 -1.41
C ARG A 36 4.97 1.92 -1.37
N GLY A 37 3.68 1.62 -1.17
CA GLY A 37 3.16 0.25 -1.21
C GLY A 37 3.36 -0.42 -2.58
N LEU A 38 3.06 0.29 -3.67
CA LEU A 38 3.27 -0.19 -5.04
C LEU A 38 4.75 -0.37 -5.36
N GLN A 39 5.61 0.54 -4.90
CA GLN A 39 7.05 0.45 -5.10
C GLN A 39 7.63 -0.81 -4.43
N VAL A 40 7.21 -1.12 -3.20
CA VAL A 40 7.60 -2.34 -2.48
C VAL A 40 7.14 -3.59 -3.21
N LEU A 41 5.93 -3.59 -3.78
CA LEU A 41 5.43 -4.70 -4.59
C LEU A 41 6.25 -4.89 -5.87
N ASN A 42 6.64 -3.80 -6.54
CA ASN A 42 7.50 -3.86 -7.71
C ASN A 42 8.88 -4.46 -7.38
N TYR A 43 9.52 -4.00 -6.31
CA TYR A 43 10.79 -4.56 -5.85
C TYR A 43 10.70 -6.05 -5.52
N PHE A 44 9.59 -6.47 -4.89
CA PHE A 44 9.35 -7.87 -4.60
C PHE A 44 9.28 -8.71 -5.87
N LEU A 45 8.51 -8.29 -6.88
CA LEU A 45 8.41 -9.03 -8.15
C LEU A 45 9.75 -9.20 -8.85
N ILE A 46 10.57 -8.13 -8.88
CA ILE A 46 11.91 -8.17 -9.47
C ILE A 46 12.80 -9.14 -8.69
N ALA A 47 12.79 -9.06 -7.36
CA ALA A 47 13.58 -9.95 -6.51
C ALA A 47 13.16 -11.43 -6.70
N THR A 48 11.86 -11.72 -6.74
CA THR A 48 11.35 -13.07 -7.00
C THR A 48 11.76 -13.59 -8.37
N ALA A 49 11.78 -12.75 -9.41
CA ALA A 49 12.25 -13.14 -10.74
C ALA A 49 13.75 -13.49 -10.75
N ILE A 50 14.57 -12.71 -10.04
CA ILE A 50 16.01 -12.99 -9.87
C ILE A 50 16.22 -14.31 -9.13
N LEU A 51 15.49 -14.53 -8.02
CA LEU A 51 15.51 -15.77 -7.25
C LEU A 51 15.13 -16.98 -8.09
N ALA A 52 14.07 -16.88 -8.89
CA ALA A 52 13.64 -17.95 -9.81
C ALA A 52 14.74 -18.27 -10.84
N THR A 53 15.36 -17.25 -11.41
CA THR A 53 16.46 -17.40 -12.38
C THR A 53 17.68 -18.07 -11.73
N ALA A 54 18.06 -17.64 -10.53
CA ALA A 54 19.16 -18.22 -9.76
C ALA A 54 18.89 -19.68 -9.38
N TYR A 55 17.65 -20.01 -9.03
CA TYR A 55 17.24 -21.38 -8.70
C TYR A 55 17.37 -22.32 -9.91
N VAL A 56 16.83 -21.91 -11.06
CA VAL A 56 16.95 -22.68 -12.31
C VAL A 56 18.42 -22.86 -12.72
N SER A 57 19.24 -21.81 -12.57
CA SER A 57 20.68 -21.89 -12.83
C SER A 57 21.39 -22.88 -11.91
N ALA A 58 21.07 -22.88 -10.60
CA ALA A 58 21.66 -23.82 -9.64
C ALA A 58 21.29 -25.28 -9.95
N LEU A 59 20.02 -25.53 -10.31
CA LEU A 59 19.55 -26.86 -10.72
C LEU A 59 20.27 -27.36 -11.98
N ASN A 60 20.48 -26.50 -12.97
CA ASN A 60 21.16 -26.87 -14.21
C ASN A 60 22.64 -27.21 -14.00
N ASN A 61 23.27 -26.65 -12.96
CA ASN A 61 24.65 -26.92 -12.59
C ASN A 61 24.81 -28.12 -11.62
N GLY A 62 23.72 -28.82 -11.28
CA GLY A 62 23.74 -29.97 -10.37
C GLY A 62 24.16 -29.62 -8.94
N ASN A 63 24.03 -28.36 -8.54
CA ASN A 63 24.42 -27.89 -7.21
C ASN A 63 23.18 -27.66 -6.35
N ASP A 64 22.65 -28.76 -5.83
CA ASP A 64 21.38 -28.78 -5.08
C ASP A 64 21.46 -27.98 -3.77
N VAL A 65 22.67 -27.84 -3.19
CA VAL A 65 22.91 -27.01 -2.00
C VAL A 65 22.67 -25.52 -2.32
N VAL A 66 23.14 -25.05 -3.47
CA VAL A 66 22.92 -23.66 -3.89
C VAL A 66 21.45 -23.43 -4.23
N ALA A 67 20.78 -24.41 -4.86
CA ALA A 67 19.34 -24.34 -5.14
C ALA A 67 18.51 -24.24 -3.85
N ALA A 68 18.87 -25.03 -2.82
CA ALA A 68 18.22 -24.98 -1.51
C ALA A 68 18.45 -23.64 -0.79
N LEU A 69 19.67 -23.09 -0.84
CA LEU A 69 19.97 -21.76 -0.28
C LEU A 69 19.17 -20.65 -0.97
N VAL A 70 19.09 -20.68 -2.30
CA VAL A 70 18.28 -19.72 -3.07
C VAL A 70 16.81 -19.83 -2.68
N ALA A 71 16.25 -21.03 -2.58
CA ALA A 71 14.85 -21.22 -2.15
C ALA A 71 14.59 -20.70 -0.73
N ALA A 72 15.53 -20.93 0.19
CA ALA A 72 15.45 -20.47 1.58
C ALA A 72 15.44 -18.93 1.68
N THR A 73 16.17 -18.22 0.82
CA THR A 73 16.18 -16.74 0.80
C THR A 73 14.85 -16.11 0.35
N GLY A 74 13.98 -16.88 -0.32
CA GLY A 74 12.62 -16.44 -0.67
C GLY A 74 11.71 -16.24 0.54
N ILE A 75 11.95 -16.97 1.64
CA ILE A 75 11.14 -16.91 2.87
C ILE A 75 11.28 -15.55 3.58
N PRO A 76 12.48 -15.09 3.97
CA PRO A 76 12.64 -13.79 4.64
C PRO A 76 12.25 -12.63 3.72
N LEU A 77 12.51 -12.72 2.42
CA LEU A 77 12.09 -11.71 1.45
C LEU A 77 10.56 -11.53 1.46
N SER A 78 9.82 -12.64 1.40
CA SER A 78 8.35 -12.62 1.45
C SER A 78 7.84 -12.05 2.78
N LEU A 79 8.50 -12.38 3.89
CA LEU A 79 8.13 -11.88 5.21
C LEU A 79 8.32 -10.37 5.35
N ILE A 80 9.46 -9.85 4.88
CA ILE A 80 9.78 -8.42 4.92
C ILE A 80 8.79 -7.63 4.05
N THR A 81 8.56 -8.07 2.81
CA THR A 81 7.60 -7.41 1.92
C THR A 81 6.19 -7.40 2.51
N PHE A 82 5.77 -8.52 3.12
CA PHE A 82 4.48 -8.59 3.79
C PHE A 82 4.39 -7.62 4.98
N ALA A 83 5.40 -7.58 5.84
CA ALA A 83 5.43 -6.68 6.99
C ALA A 83 5.39 -5.21 6.58
N VAL A 84 6.19 -4.82 5.59
CA VAL A 84 6.21 -3.46 5.05
C VAL A 84 4.86 -3.11 4.40
N GLY A 85 4.31 -3.99 3.58
CA GLY A 85 3.00 -3.79 2.95
C GLY A 85 1.87 -3.66 3.97
N TYR A 86 1.89 -4.48 5.02
CA TYR A 86 0.91 -4.42 6.10
C TYR A 86 0.99 -3.11 6.89
N GLN A 87 2.21 -2.66 7.23
CA GLN A 87 2.41 -1.40 7.93
C GLN A 87 1.95 -0.19 7.10
N GLN A 88 2.27 -0.14 5.80
CA GLN A 88 1.82 0.95 4.93
C GLN A 88 0.29 0.99 4.82
N ARG A 89 -0.36 -0.18 4.73
CA ARG A 89 -1.83 -0.27 4.71
C ARG A 89 -2.47 0.24 5.99
N ARG A 90 -1.95 -0.13 7.16
CA ARG A 90 -2.48 0.37 8.45
C ARG A 90 -2.39 1.90 8.53
N LEU A 91 -1.28 2.48 8.06
CA LEU A 91 -1.09 3.93 8.05
C LEU A 91 -1.99 4.60 7.00
N ALA A 92 -2.23 3.96 5.86
CA ALA A 92 -3.17 4.44 4.86
C ALA A 92 -4.62 4.46 5.37
N THR A 93 -5.05 3.47 6.18
CA THR A 93 -6.38 3.47 6.79
C THR A 93 -6.60 4.66 7.74
N VAL A 94 -5.57 5.08 8.47
CA VAL A 94 -5.64 6.28 9.33
C VAL A 94 -5.82 7.53 8.47
N GLY A 95 -5.08 7.64 7.37
CA GLY A 95 -5.24 8.73 6.40
C GLY A 95 -6.63 8.74 5.74
N GLU A 96 -7.14 7.56 5.35
CA GLU A 96 -8.47 7.37 4.74
C GLU A 96 -9.59 7.88 5.67
N LEU A 97 -9.53 7.57 6.96
CA LEU A 97 -10.52 8.04 7.95
C LEU A 97 -10.54 9.57 8.06
N ALA A 98 -9.37 10.19 8.15
CA ALA A 98 -9.25 11.66 8.18
C ALA A 98 -9.76 12.29 6.87
N LEU A 99 -9.51 11.64 5.74
CA LEU A 99 -9.97 12.11 4.43
C LEU A 99 -11.49 12.06 4.32
N VAL A 100 -12.13 10.99 4.81
CA VAL A 100 -13.59 10.85 4.85
C VAL A 100 -14.22 11.96 5.67
N GLU A 101 -13.68 12.25 6.87
CA GLU A 101 -14.23 13.29 7.74
C GLU A 101 -14.12 14.69 7.12
N ILE A 102 -12.98 15.03 6.52
CA ILE A 102 -12.78 16.33 5.89
C ILE A 102 -13.64 16.49 4.62
N GLN A 103 -13.72 15.44 3.78
CA GLN A 103 -14.58 15.44 2.60
C GLN A 103 -16.06 15.59 2.97
N ASP A 104 -16.50 14.98 4.07
CA ASP A 104 -17.89 15.08 4.51
C ASP A 104 -18.24 16.51 4.97
N ARG A 105 -17.36 17.14 5.73
CA ARG A 105 -17.51 18.55 6.14
C ARG A 105 -17.56 19.50 4.94
N LEU A 106 -16.69 19.28 3.94
CA LEU A 106 -16.68 20.05 2.69
C LEU A 106 -17.94 19.81 1.85
N ALA A 107 -18.39 18.56 1.74
CA ALA A 107 -19.61 18.22 1.01
C ALA A 107 -20.85 18.88 1.62
N ILE A 108 -20.95 18.90 2.95
CA ILE A 108 -22.03 19.58 3.69
C ILE A 108 -21.96 21.10 3.46
N LYS A 109 -20.76 21.70 3.58
CA LYS A 109 -20.58 23.16 3.45
C LYS A 109 -20.83 23.66 2.02
N LEU A 110 -20.42 22.89 1.01
CA LEU A 110 -20.58 23.24 -0.41
C LEU A 110 -21.89 22.73 -1.01
N GLY A 111 -22.65 21.88 -0.31
CA GLY A 111 -23.84 21.21 -0.85
C GLY A 111 -23.56 20.24 -1.99
N LEU A 112 -22.30 19.81 -2.14
CA LEU A 112 -21.83 18.99 -3.25
C LEU A 112 -21.50 17.57 -2.77
N ASN A 113 -22.47 16.67 -2.92
CA ASN A 113 -22.29 15.24 -2.59
C ASN A 113 -21.20 14.54 -3.43
N SER A 114 -20.80 15.12 -4.57
CA SER A 114 -19.72 14.61 -5.41
C SER A 114 -18.35 14.63 -4.73
N PHE A 115 -18.16 15.39 -3.65
CA PHE A 115 -16.93 15.38 -2.87
C PHE A 115 -16.76 14.15 -1.97
N ARG A 116 -17.80 13.35 -1.76
CA ARG A 116 -17.76 12.11 -0.96
C ARG A 116 -17.17 10.93 -1.75
N MET A 117 -15.97 11.09 -2.30
CA MET A 117 -15.31 10.06 -3.10
C MET A 117 -14.60 9.00 -2.26
N ALA A 118 -14.15 9.36 -1.06
CA ALA A 118 -13.49 8.42 -0.13
C ALA A 118 -14.49 7.58 0.67
N ALA A 119 -15.78 7.58 0.30
CA ALA A 119 -16.82 6.83 1.01
C ALA A 119 -16.32 5.40 1.30
N PRO A 120 -16.39 4.95 2.56
CA PRO A 120 -15.80 3.68 2.96
C PRO A 120 -16.39 2.58 2.09
N LEU A 121 -15.53 1.96 1.28
CA LEU A 121 -15.89 0.75 0.54
C LEU A 121 -16.53 -0.21 1.54
N PRO A 122 -17.64 -0.85 1.16
CA PRO A 122 -18.46 -1.53 2.14
C PRO A 122 -17.65 -2.66 2.80
N ARG A 123 -17.85 -2.90 4.10
CA ARG A 123 -16.99 -3.76 4.96
C ARG A 123 -16.69 -5.16 4.41
N TRP A 124 -17.57 -5.69 3.55
CA TRP A 124 -17.48 -6.97 2.85
C TRP A 124 -16.68 -6.96 1.53
N ALA A 125 -16.35 -5.79 0.98
CA ALA A 125 -15.53 -5.69 -0.20
C ALA A 125 -14.11 -6.11 0.23
N PRO A 126 -13.57 -7.21 -0.31
CA PRO A 126 -12.24 -7.62 0.06
C PRO A 126 -11.31 -6.46 -0.28
N ARG A 127 -10.72 -5.84 0.74
CA ARG A 127 -9.57 -4.94 0.60
C ARG A 127 -8.37 -5.81 0.18
N PHE A 128 -8.50 -6.41 -1.01
CA PHE A 128 -7.59 -7.17 -1.86
C PHE A 128 -6.39 -7.76 -1.07
N ILE A 129 -6.38 -9.03 -0.66
CA ILE A 129 -6.19 -10.32 -1.37
C ILE A 129 -4.83 -10.53 -2.11
N PRO A 130 -4.36 -9.73 -3.10
CA PRO A 130 -3.24 -10.13 -3.93
C PRO A 130 -1.91 -10.15 -3.17
N SER A 131 -1.72 -9.34 -2.11
CA SER A 131 -0.51 -9.44 -1.28
C SER A 131 -0.48 -10.74 -0.44
N TYR A 132 -1.64 -11.21 0.02
CA TYR A 132 -1.76 -12.49 0.72
C TYR A 132 -1.58 -13.67 -0.24
N ILE A 133 -2.18 -13.60 -1.42
CA ILE A 133 -2.01 -14.60 -2.48
C ILE A 133 -0.55 -14.66 -2.95
N ALA A 134 0.09 -13.51 -3.19
CA ALA A 134 1.49 -13.46 -3.59
C ALA A 134 2.42 -14.00 -2.50
N PHE A 135 2.15 -13.70 -1.22
CA PHE A 135 2.89 -14.26 -0.09
C PHE A 135 2.72 -15.78 -0.01
N LEU A 136 1.49 -16.29 -0.08
CA LEU A 136 1.21 -17.72 -0.03
C LEU A 136 1.81 -18.47 -1.23
N LEU A 137 1.74 -17.89 -2.44
CA LEU A 137 2.37 -18.44 -3.64
C LEU A 137 3.89 -18.48 -3.50
N ALA A 138 4.51 -17.39 -3.04
CA ALA A 138 5.96 -17.34 -2.84
C ALA A 138 6.41 -18.34 -1.77
N LEU A 139 5.67 -18.44 -0.67
CA LEU A 139 5.93 -19.43 0.39
C LEU A 139 5.80 -20.86 -0.13
N ALA A 140 4.72 -21.16 -0.86
CA ALA A 140 4.49 -22.48 -1.44
C ALA A 140 5.56 -22.85 -2.47
N LEU A 141 5.97 -21.90 -3.32
CA LEU A 141 7.06 -22.08 -4.27
C LEU A 141 8.40 -22.34 -3.57
N SER A 142 8.74 -21.58 -2.52
CA SER A 142 9.93 -21.81 -1.72
C SER A 142 9.91 -23.20 -1.07
N ILE A 143 8.80 -23.60 -0.44
CA ILE A 143 8.67 -24.91 0.21
C ILE A 143 8.79 -26.04 -0.83
N ALA A 144 8.07 -25.95 -1.95
CA ALA A 144 8.11 -26.95 -3.01
C ALA A 144 9.50 -27.07 -3.64
N ALA A 145 10.17 -25.93 -3.88
CA ALA A 145 11.54 -25.89 -4.42
C ALA A 145 12.56 -26.53 -3.47
N THR A 146 12.41 -26.31 -2.16
CA THR A 146 13.30 -26.89 -1.14
C THR A 146 13.06 -28.40 -1.00
N ALA A 147 11.79 -28.83 -1.00
CA ALA A 147 11.43 -30.25 -0.96
C ALA A 147 11.91 -31.01 -2.20
N TYR A 148 11.78 -30.40 -3.39
CA TYR A 148 12.26 -30.99 -4.65
C TYR A 148 13.78 -31.14 -4.67
N ALA A 149 14.53 -30.15 -4.19
CA ALA A 149 15.98 -30.22 -4.11
C ALA A 149 16.48 -31.28 -3.11
N LEU A 150 15.72 -31.58 -2.06
CA LEU A 150 16.08 -32.60 -1.05
C LEU A 150 15.63 -34.03 -1.43
N ALA A 151 14.65 -34.17 -2.32
CA ALA A 151 14.10 -35.46 -2.73
C ALA A 151 14.81 -36.06 -3.98
N ARG A 152 15.78 -35.34 -4.54
CA ARG A 152 16.59 -35.74 -5.68
C ARG A 152 17.93 -36.30 -5.21
#